data_AF-A0A2D0KU25-F1
#
_entry.id   AF-A0A2D0KU25-F1
#
_cell.length_a   1.000
_cell.length_b   1.000
_cell.length_c   1.000
_cell.angle_alpha   90.00
_cell.angle_beta   90.00
_cell.angle_gamma   90.00
#
_symmetry.space_group_name_H-M   'P 1'
#
loop_
_entity.id
_entity.type
_entity.pdbx_description
1 polymer ?
#
loop_
_entity_poly.entity_id
_entity_poly.type
_entity_poly.pdbx_seq_one_letter_code
_entity_poly.pdbx_strand_id
1 'polypeptide(L)' 'MDILSTLFFQNTRRIGMIIPSVVISEKHQDSAEITEHPVQYGAAISDHAYDKPSEVTMELGFAGGGVVN' A
#
# COMPACT_ATOMS: atom_id res chain seq x y z
N MET A 1 -12.45 -18.33 19.40
CA MET A 1 -11.40 -18.34 18.36
C MET A 1 -10.61 -19.62 18.56
N ASP A 2 -10.52 -20.46 17.54
CA ASP A 2 -9.93 -21.82 17.59
C ASP A 2 -8.41 -21.75 17.41
N ILE A 3 -7.65 -22.42 18.28
CA ILE A 3 -6.17 -22.45 18.25
C ILE A 3 -5.63 -23.02 16.93
N LEU A 4 -6.42 -23.87 16.26
CA LEU A 4 -6.07 -24.42 14.94
C LEU A 4 -6.08 -23.33 13.86
N SER A 5 -6.97 -22.32 13.97
CA SER A 5 -7.02 -21.19 13.02
C SER A 5 -5.78 -20.28 13.12
N THR A 6 -5.12 -20.23 14.28
CA THR A 6 -3.85 -19.51 14.45
C THR A 6 -2.62 -20.27 13.97
N LEU A 7 -2.71 -21.58 13.72
CA LEU A 7 -1.58 -22.38 13.22
C LEU A 7 -1.53 -22.42 11.69
N PHE A 8 -2.69 -22.32 11.02
CA PHE A 8 -2.81 -22.32 9.56
C PHE A 8 -2.92 -20.91 8.98
N PHE A 9 -2.04 -19.99 9.38
CA PHE A 9 -1.92 -18.68 8.72
C PHE A 9 -1.61 -18.89 7.23
N GLN A 10 -2.65 -18.87 6.39
CA GLN A 10 -2.47 -18.68 4.96
C GLN A 10 -2.02 -17.23 4.78
N ASN A 11 -0.78 -17.04 4.37
CA ASN A 11 -0.25 -15.73 4.01
C ASN A 11 -0.98 -15.19 2.78
N THR A 12 -2.10 -14.50 3.04
CA THR A 12 -2.91 -13.83 2.01
C THR A 12 -2.37 -12.45 1.68
N ARG A 13 -1.49 -11.89 2.51
CA ARG A 13 -0.88 -10.56 2.34
C ARG A 13 0.59 -10.72 1.98
N ARG A 14 1.00 -10.10 0.87
CA ARG A 14 2.38 -10.05 0.38
C ARG A 14 2.61 -8.79 -0.44
N ILE A 15 3.80 -8.22 -0.35
CA ILE A 15 4.26 -7.15 -1.23
C ILE A 15 5.50 -7.65 -1.95
N GLY A 16 5.34 -8.07 -3.21
CA GLY A 16 6.41 -8.74 -3.95
C GLY A 16 6.94 -9.95 -3.19
N MET A 17 8.23 -9.90 -2.82
CA MET A 17 8.93 -10.95 -2.06
C MET A 17 8.79 -10.82 -0.54
N ILE A 18 8.16 -9.74 -0.04
CA ILE A 18 7.93 -9.53 1.39
C ILE A 18 6.69 -10.33 1.79
N ILE A 19 6.91 -11.36 2.60
CA ILE A 19 5.87 -12.26 3.11
C ILE A 19 5.90 -12.21 4.64
N PRO A 20 5.08 -11.35 5.28
CA PRO A 20 5.05 -11.25 6.73
C PRO A 20 4.49 -12.53 7.38
N SER A 21 4.84 -12.82 8.63
CA SER A 21 4.17 -13.86 9.41
C SER A 21 2.85 -13.35 10.01
N VAL A 22 2.80 -12.06 10.35
CA VAL A 22 1.62 -11.37 10.90
C VAL A 22 1.56 -9.96 10.33
N VAL A 23 0.36 -9.52 9.94
CA VAL A 23 0.07 -8.10 9.63
C VAL A 23 -0.66 -7.51 10.83
N ILE A 24 -0.05 -6.53 11.49
CA ILE A 24 -0.61 -5.86 12.67
C ILE A 24 -1.52 -4.71 12.24
N SER A 25 -1.04 -3.88 11.31
CA SER A 25 -1.80 -2.78 10.74
C SER A 25 -1.43 -2.54 9.28
N GLU A 26 -2.40 -2.04 8.51
CA GLU A 26 -2.26 -1.65 7.11
C GLU A 26 -3.03 -0.35 6.90
N LYS A 27 -2.35 0.70 6.43
CA LYS A 27 -2.93 2.00 6.13
C LYS A 27 -2.67 2.33 4.67
N HIS A 28 -3.76 2.53 3.92
CA HIS A 28 -3.72 2.96 2.53
C HIS A 28 -3.97 4.46 2.45
N GLN A 29 -3.19 5.13 1.59
CA GLN A 29 -3.38 6.53 1.28
C GLN A 29 -3.30 6.74 -0.22
N ASP A 30 -4.39 7.27 -0.78
CA ASP A 30 -4.52 7.65 -2.18
C ASP A 30 -4.81 9.15 -2.24
N SER A 31 -4.25 9.82 -3.24
CA SER A 31 -4.51 11.24 -3.47
C SER A 31 -4.36 11.58 -4.95
N ALA A 32 -5.19 12.51 -5.42
CA ALA A 32 -5.09 13.08 -6.75
C ALA A 32 -4.58 14.53 -6.65
N GLU A 33 -3.81 14.95 -7.65
CA GLU A 33 -3.23 16.29 -7.72
C GLU A 33 -3.63 16.98 -9.02
N ILE A 34 -4.04 18.25 -8.91
CA ILE A 34 -4.30 19.11 -10.06
C ILE A 34 -2.96 19.59 -10.61
N THR A 35 -2.80 19.59 -11.93
CA THR A 35 -1.53 19.99 -12.57
C THR A 35 -1.16 21.44 -12.22
N GLU A 36 0.13 21.73 -12.00
CA GLU A 36 0.56 23.10 -11.66
C GLU A 36 0.66 24.01 -12.90
N HIS A 37 0.89 23.42 -14.08
CA HIS A 37 1.02 24.15 -15.34
C HIS A 37 -0.22 23.97 -16.20
N PRO A 38 -1.04 25.03 -16.36
CA PRO A 38 -2.24 24.96 -17.19
C PRO A 38 -1.84 24.77 -18.66
N VAL A 39 -2.38 23.74 -19.30
CA VAL A 39 -2.12 23.40 -20.71
C VAL A 39 -3.15 24.00 -21.66
N GLN A 40 -4.26 24.55 -21.14
CA GLN A 40 -5.34 25.10 -21.94
C GLN A 40 -5.01 26.51 -22.47
N TYR A 41 -5.23 26.72 -23.77
CA TYR A 41 -4.99 28.02 -24.40
C TYR A 41 -6.18 28.97 -24.13
N GLY A 42 -5.90 30.19 -23.67
CA GLY A 42 -6.90 31.24 -23.49
C GLY A 42 -7.54 31.35 -22.10
N ALA A 43 -7.23 30.45 -21.16
CA ALA A 43 -7.57 30.58 -19.75
C ALA A 43 -6.46 29.99 -18.87
N ALA A 44 -6.01 30.74 -17.85
CA ALA A 44 -5.01 30.25 -16.89
C ALA A 44 -5.68 29.36 -15.83
N ILE A 45 -6.30 28.27 -16.26
CA ILE A 45 -7.02 27.32 -15.41
C ILE A 45 -6.39 25.95 -15.59
N SER A 46 -6.17 25.25 -14.47
CA SER A 46 -5.77 23.85 -14.46
C SER A 46 -6.98 22.97 -14.20
N ASP A 47 -7.36 22.21 -15.22
CA ASP A 47 -8.56 21.36 -15.28
C ASP A 47 -8.22 19.86 -15.33
N HIS A 48 -6.94 19.53 -15.30
CA HIS A 48 -6.44 18.16 -15.31
C HIS A 48 -5.93 17.77 -13.93
N ALA A 49 -6.31 16.57 -13.50
CA ALA A 49 -5.79 15.93 -12.31
C ALA A 49 -5.20 14.57 -12.67
N TYR A 50 -4.21 14.14 -11.90
CA TYR A 50 -3.64 12.81 -11.99
C TYR A 50 -3.50 12.21 -10.60
N ASP A 51 -3.58 10.89 -10.51
CA ASP A 51 -3.42 10.17 -9.26
C ASP A 51 -1.94 10.10 -8.89
N LYS A 52 -1.62 10.42 -7.63
CA LYS A 52 -0.31 10.11 -7.05
C LYS A 52 -0.19 8.60 -6.86
N PRO A 53 1.05 8.06 -6.81
CA PRO A 53 1.25 6.66 -6.47
C PRO A 53 0.55 6.31 -5.15
N SER A 54 -0.25 5.25 -5.17
CA SER A 54 -0.88 4.73 -3.96
C SER A 54 0.18 4.35 -2.92
N GLU A 55 0.03 4.85 -1.70
CA GLU A 55 0.93 4.55 -0.60
C GLU A 55 0.29 3.53 0.36
N VAL A 56 1.07 2.52 0.75
CA VAL A 56 0.70 1.59 1.81
C VAL A 56 1.77 1.58 2.89
N THR A 57 1.35 1.85 4.13
CA THR A 57 2.21 1.68 5.31
C THR A 57 1.70 0.50 6.11
N MET A 58 2.58 -0.46 6.39
CA MET A 58 2.24 -1.68 7.12
C MET A 58 3.10 -1.83 8.37
N GLU A 59 2.49 -2.30 9.45
CA GLU A 59 3.20 -2.81 10.62
C GLU A 59 3.19 -4.34 10.58
N LEU A 60 4.37 -4.95 10.48
CA LEU A 60 4.54 -6.36 10.16
C LEU A 60 5.35 -7.08 11.24
N GLY A 61 4.95 -8.31 11.53
CA GLY A 61 5.69 -9.24 12.38
C GLY A 61 6.28 -10.40 11.57
N PHE A 62 7.53 -10.76 11.87
CA PHE A 62 8.23 -11.90 11.27
C PHE A 62 8.66 -12.88 12.35
N ALA A 63 8.28 -14.15 12.24
CA ALA A 63 8.76 -15.21 13.13
C ALA A 63 10.01 -15.86 12.53
N GLY A 64 11.14 -15.78 13.25
CA GLY A 64 12.25 -16.76 13.20
C GLY A 64 12.81 -17.16 11.83
N GLY A 65 12.89 -16.27 10.84
CA GLY A 65 13.62 -16.52 9.58
C GLY A 65 12.88 -16.17 8.29
N GLY A 66 12.06 -15.12 8.31
CA GLY A 66 11.19 -14.77 7.18
C GLY A 66 11.64 -13.59 6.32
N VAL A 67 12.93 -13.27 6.17
CA VAL A 67 13.63 -12.61 5.02
C VAL A 67 15.15 -12.77 5.31
N VAL A 68 16.13 -12.96 4.42
CA VAL A 68 16.37 -12.65 3.00
C VAL A 68 17.45 -13.63 2.47
N ASN A 69 17.17 -14.31 1.36
CA ASN A 69 18.03 -14.58 0.19
C ASN A 69 17.16 -15.22 -0.89
#